data_AF-A0A7V7XG73-F1
#
_entry.id   AF-A0A7V7XG73-F1
#
_cell.length_a   1.000
_cell.length_b   1.000
_cell.length_c   1.000
_cell.angle_alpha   90.00
_cell.angle_beta   90.00
_cell.angle_gamma   90.00
#
_symmetry.space_group_name_H-M   'P 1'
#
loop_
_entity.id
_entity.type
_entity.pdbx_description
1 polymer ?
#
loop_
_entity_poly.entity_id
_entity_poly.type
_entity_poly.pdbx_seq_one_letter_code
_entity_poly.pdbx_strand_id
1 'polypeptide(L)'
;DKVLVIAESAPIPNDTLSFSAEVPAEMREAIVAALVEIAADEENVALLDAVYSWGGLEAADDSFFDDFRQQLDAAGIDIEDLN
;
A
#
# COMPACT_ATOMS: atom_id res chain seq x y z
N ASP A 1 9.20 -6.35 34.02
CA ASP A 1 9.84 -5.54 32.95
C ASP A 1 8.81 -4.68 32.24
N LYS A 2 9.18 -3.44 31.89
CA LYS A 2 8.33 -2.52 31.12
C LYS A 2 9.17 -1.92 29.98
N VAL A 3 8.62 -1.93 28.78
CA VAL A 3 9.21 -1.31 27.59
C VAL A 3 8.53 0.05 27.39
N LEU A 4 9.28 1.06 26.95
CA LEU A 4 8.78 2.39 26.59
C LEU A 4 9.14 2.68 25.12
N VAL A 5 8.18 3.20 24.36
CA VAL A 5 8.42 3.76 23.01
C VAL A 5 9.11 5.12 23.20
N ILE A 6 10.26 5.30 22.55
CA ILE A 6 11.08 6.52 22.69
C ILE A 6 10.97 7.45 21.49
N ALA A 7 10.55 6.93 20.33
CA ALA A 7 10.33 7.65 19.09
C ALA A 7 9.51 6.79 18.13
N GLU A 8 8.76 7.44 17.25
CA GLU A 8 8.07 6.84 16.10
C GLU A 8 8.65 7.46 14.82
N SER A 9 8.75 6.67 13.75
CA SER A 9 9.09 7.21 12.44
C SER A 9 7.87 7.91 11.83
N ALA A 10 8.10 8.68 10.76
CA ALA A 10 7.00 9.04 9.87
C ALA A 10 6.33 7.77 9.32
N PRO A 11 5.03 7.82 9.01
CA PRO A 11 4.36 6.71 8.34
C PRO A 11 5.01 6.46 6.98
N ILE A 12 5.06 5.18 6.61
CA ILE A 12 5.45 4.73 5.27
C ILE A 12 4.27 3.99 4.63
N PRO A 13 4.21 3.91 3.30
CA PRO A 13 3.26 3.06 2.60
C PRO A 13 3.25 1.63 3.16
N ASN A 14 2.06 1.08 3.39
CA ASN A 14 1.88 -0.36 3.65
C ASN A 14 2.03 -1.16 2.34
N ASP A 15 1.86 -2.49 2.43
CA ASP A 15 1.87 -3.37 1.26
C ASP A 15 0.90 -2.91 0.16
N THR A 16 1.33 -3.02 -1.09
CA THR A 16 0.57 -2.52 -2.23
C THR A 16 0.20 -3.62 -3.22
N LEU A 17 -0.91 -3.40 -3.93
CA LEU A 17 -1.24 -4.13 -5.15
C LEU A 17 -0.87 -3.25 -6.35
N SER A 18 0.06 -3.73 -7.17
CA SER A 18 0.56 -3.02 -8.33
C SER A 18 0.31 -3.80 -9.61
N PHE A 19 0.08 -3.09 -10.72
CA PHE A 19 -0.11 -3.68 -12.04
C PHE A 19 1.10 -3.46 -12.92
N SER A 20 1.45 -4.45 -13.76
CA SER A 20 2.35 -4.21 -14.88
C SER A 20 1.80 -3.11 -15.78
N ALA A 21 2.70 -2.33 -16.39
CA ALA A 21 2.34 -1.30 -17.36
C ALA A 21 1.60 -1.85 -18.60
N GLU A 22 1.72 -3.16 -18.87
CA GLU A 22 1.06 -3.84 -19.98
C GLU A 22 -0.41 -4.19 -19.69
N VAL A 23 -0.86 -4.11 -18.44
CA VAL A 23 -2.25 -4.41 -18.09
C VAL A 23 -3.16 -3.28 -18.58
N PRO A 24 -4.20 -3.56 -19.40
CA PRO A 24 -5.10 -2.54 -19.93
C PRO A 24 -5.76 -1.70 -18.83
N ALA A 25 -5.90 -0.39 -19.05
CA ALA A 25 -6.45 0.53 -18.06
C ALA A 25 -7.85 0.11 -17.56
N GLU A 26 -8.74 -0.26 -18.47
CA GLU A 26 -10.10 -0.73 -18.15
C GLU A 26 -10.07 -1.97 -17.22
N MET A 27 -9.11 -2.87 -17.43
CA MET A 27 -8.95 -4.05 -16.58
C MET A 27 -8.44 -3.68 -15.20
N ARG A 28 -7.48 -2.74 -15.10
CA ARG A 28 -6.99 -2.25 -13.81
C ARG A 28 -8.10 -1.59 -13.01
N GLU A 29 -8.88 -0.72 -13.66
CA GLU A 29 -10.01 -0.04 -13.04
C GLU A 29 -11.07 -1.02 -12.54
N ALA A 30 -11.43 -2.03 -13.35
CA ALA A 30 -12.38 -3.06 -12.96
C ALA A 30 -11.90 -3.88 -11.74
N ILE A 31 -10.60 -4.24 -11.71
CA ILE A 31 -10.02 -4.98 -10.58
C ILE A 31 -9.97 -4.13 -9.32
N VAL A 32 -9.53 -2.87 -9.41
CA VAL A 32 -9.47 -1.93 -8.27
C VAL A 32 -10.86 -1.73 -7.69
N ALA A 33 -11.87 -1.47 -8.54
CA ALA A 33 -13.24 -1.27 -8.09
C ALA A 33 -13.78 -2.50 -7.34
N ALA A 34 -13.58 -3.70 -7.89
CA ALA A 34 -14.03 -4.94 -7.26
C ALA A 34 -13.36 -5.20 -5.90
N LEU A 35 -12.04 -4.96 -5.80
CA LEU A 35 -11.31 -5.17 -4.56
C LEU A 35 -11.72 -4.19 -3.46
N VAL A 36 -11.91 -2.92 -3.81
CA VAL A 36 -12.39 -1.89 -2.86
C VAL A 36 -13.82 -2.20 -2.42
N GLU A 37 -14.70 -2.65 -3.32
CA GLU A 37 -16.07 -3.06 -2.98
C GLU A 37 -16.08 -4.25 -2.02
N ILE A 38 -15.26 -5.28 -2.28
CA ILE A 38 -15.10 -6.43 -1.37
C ILE A 38 -14.61 -5.97 0.00
N ALA A 39 -13.64 -5.07 0.05
CA ALA A 39 -13.06 -4.58 1.31
C ALA A 39 -13.95 -3.64 2.11
N ALA A 40 -14.97 -3.05 1.48
CA ALA A 40 -15.93 -2.17 2.16
C ALA A 40 -16.98 -2.93 2.99
N ASP A 41 -17.13 -4.24 2.74
CA ASP A 41 -18.06 -5.10 3.48
C ASP A 41 -17.35 -5.77 4.66
N GLU A 42 -17.83 -5.48 5.87
CA GLU A 42 -17.29 -6.04 7.13
C GLU A 42 -17.33 -7.58 7.15
N GLU A 43 -18.29 -8.21 6.47
CA GLU A 43 -18.38 -9.68 6.38
C GLU A 43 -17.22 -10.28 5.57
N ASN A 44 -16.62 -9.49 4.67
CA ASN A 44 -15.51 -9.90 3.80
C ASN A 44 -14.13 -9.60 4.40
N VAL A 45 -14.04 -8.82 5.48
CA VAL A 45 -12.75 -8.49 6.13
C VAL A 45 -12.03 -9.75 6.61
N ALA A 46 -12.75 -10.74 7.15
CA ALA A 46 -12.16 -12.01 7.57
C ALA A 46 -11.59 -12.82 6.39
N LEU A 47 -12.19 -12.68 5.20
CA LEU A 47 -11.66 -13.31 3.98
C LEU A 47 -10.38 -12.62 3.52
N LEU A 48 -10.35 -11.29 3.50
CA LEU A 48 -9.17 -10.50 3.11
C LEU A 48 -7.99 -10.72 4.06
N ASP A 49 -8.26 -10.81 5.36
CA ASP A 49 -7.26 -11.18 6.37
C ASP A 49 -6.70 -12.59 6.11
N ALA A 50 -7.56 -13.56 5.78
CA ALA A 50 -7.13 -14.92 5.48
C ALA A 50 -6.33 -15.05 4.17
N VAL A 51 -6.59 -14.20 3.18
CA VAL A 51 -5.90 -14.23 1.88
C VAL A 51 -4.52 -13.59 1.97
N TYR A 52 -4.41 -12.42 2.60
CA TYR A 52 -3.16 -11.67 2.63
C TYR A 52 -3.00 -10.72 3.83
N SER A 53 -3.66 -11.02 4.95
CA SER A 53 -3.64 -10.16 6.16
C SER A 53 -4.08 -8.72 5.90
N TRP A 54 -4.98 -8.54 4.92
CA TRP A 54 -5.54 -7.24 4.59
C TRP A 54 -6.68 -6.90 5.54
N GLY A 55 -6.50 -5.83 6.32
CA GLY A 55 -7.56 -5.22 7.13
C GLY A 55 -8.42 -4.21 6.37
N GLY A 56 -8.05 -3.87 5.13
CA GLY A 56 -8.74 -2.91 4.27
C GLY A 56 -7.93 -2.63 3.00
N LEU A 57 -8.59 -2.09 1.99
CA LEU A 57 -7.98 -1.67 0.73
C LEU A 57 -8.52 -0.29 0.35
N GLU A 58 -7.63 0.57 -0.13
CA GLU A 58 -7.99 1.88 -0.67
C GLU A 58 -7.34 2.09 -2.04
N ALA A 59 -8.01 2.86 -2.88
CA ALA A 59 -7.41 3.27 -4.15
C ALA A 59 -6.38 4.37 -3.89
N ALA A 60 -5.17 4.15 -4.40
CA ALA A 60 -4.07 5.12 -4.34
C ALA A 60 -3.58 5.44 -5.75
N ASP A 61 -3.13 6.68 -5.95
CA ASP A 61 -2.38 7.09 -7.12
C ASP A 61 -0.88 7.21 -6.78
N ASP A 62 -0.05 7.51 -7.78
CA ASP A 62 1.41 7.56 -7.62
C ASP A 62 1.87 8.61 -6.59
N SER A 63 1.09 9.68 -6.40
CA SER A 63 1.45 10.75 -5.45
C SER A 63 1.41 10.27 -3.99
N PHE A 64 0.75 9.15 -3.71
CA PHE A 64 0.79 8.49 -2.39
C PHE A 64 2.22 8.17 -1.92
N PHE A 65 3.15 7.96 -2.85
CA PHE A 65 4.54 7.65 -2.53
C PHE A 65 5.45 8.88 -2.36
N ASP A 66 4.95 10.10 -2.60
CA ASP A 66 5.81 11.30 -2.65
C ASP A 66 6.50 11.61 -1.33
N ASP A 67 5.81 11.44 -0.20
CA ASP A 67 6.41 11.63 1.13
C ASP A 67 7.46 10.55 1.43
N PHE A 68 7.24 9.33 0.95
CA PHE A 68 8.22 8.25 1.11
C PHE A 68 9.47 8.49 0.25
N ARG A 69 9.30 8.95 -1.00
CA ARG A 69 10.42 9.34 -1.88
C ARG A 69 11.27 10.45 -1.26
N GLN A 70 10.65 11.45 -0.64
CA GLN A 70 11.38 12.50 0.09
C GLN A 70 12.20 11.95 1.27
N GLN A 71 11.68 10.95 1.99
CA GLN A 71 12.43 10.31 3.07
C GLN A 71 13.63 9.52 2.55
N LEU A 72 13.49 8.81 1.41
CA LEU A 72 14.59 8.11 0.76
C LEU A 72 15.68 9.08 0.28
N ASP A 73 15.28 10.18 -0.36
CA ASP A 73 16.19 11.25 -0.80
C ASP A 73 16.96 11.85 0.40
N ALA A 74 16.26 12.17 1.50
CA ALA A 74 16.88 12.67 2.73
C ALA A 74 17.85 11.66 3.37
N ALA A 75 17.62 10.35 3.16
CA ALA A 75 18.51 9.28 3.58
C ALA A 75 19.68 9.03 2.61
N GLY A 76 19.72 9.73 1.46
CA GLY A 76 20.74 9.57 0.42
C GLY A 76 20.60 8.26 -0.36
N ILE A 77 19.40 7.69 -0.42
CA ILE A 77 19.11 6.47 -1.19
C ILE A 77 18.58 6.88 -2.56
N ASP A 78 19.25 6.45 -3.62
CA ASP A 78 18.71 6.49 -4.99
C ASP A 78 17.83 5.25 -5.22
N ILE A 79 16.60 5.48 -5.67
CA ILE A 79 15.64 4.40 -5.93
C ILE A 79 16.07 3.59 -7.16
N GLU A 80 16.80 4.19 -8.11
CA GLU A 80 17.30 3.47 -9.30
C GLU A 80 18.32 2.38 -8.94
N ASP A 81 19.02 2.52 -7.80
CA ASP A 81 19.96 1.53 -7.29
C ASP A 81 19.29 0.32 -6.62
N LEU A 82 17.97 0.34 -6.43
CA LEU A 82 17.19 -0.72 -5.77
C LEU A 82 16.61 -1.77 -6.74
N ASN A 83 16.86 -1.63 -8.04
CA ASN A 83 16.41 -2.53 -9.10
C ASN A 83 17.50 -3.49 -9.58
#